data_AF-A0AAV5L5M6-F1
#
_entry.id   AF-A0AAV5L5M6-F1
#
_cell.length_a   1.000
_cell.length_b   1.000
_cell.length_c   1.000
_cell.angle_alpha   90.00
_cell.angle_beta   90.00
_cell.angle_gamma   90.00
#
_symmetry.space_group_name_H-M   'P 1'
#
loop_
_entity.id
_entity.type
_entity.pdbx_description
1 polymer ?
#
loop_
_entity_poly.entity_id
_entity_poly.type
_entity_poly.pdbx_seq_one_letter_code
_entity_poly.pdbx_strand_id
1 'polypeptide(L)'
;MTSRYRSLVRTRGSTGGSSSRTPSKSSSLAIRKPTSVLLLWVGVGSFSDPDGLKGVAHFLEHMLFYASEKYPLEDSYSKYIAEHGGRTNAFTASESTNFHSDVNIDGFEEALDR
;
A
#
# COMPACT_ATOMS: atom_id res chain seq x y z
N MET A 1 3.72 -17.59 -34.12
CA MET A 1 4.90 -18.29 -33.56
C MET A 1 4.57 -18.76 -32.15
N THR A 2 4.00 -19.96 -32.02
CA THR A 2 3.59 -20.55 -30.72
C THR A 2 4.51 -21.73 -30.42
N SER A 3 5.50 -21.53 -29.54
CA SER A 3 6.41 -22.58 -29.10
C SER A 3 5.80 -23.33 -27.93
N ARG A 4 5.46 -24.60 -28.15
CA ARG A 4 5.01 -25.56 -27.12
C ARG A 4 6.23 -26.22 -26.52
N TYR A 5 6.49 -26.02 -25.22
CA TYR A 5 7.45 -26.84 -24.47
C TYR A 5 6.69 -27.97 -23.76
N ARG A 6 6.80 -29.19 -24.31
CA ARG A 6 6.24 -30.42 -23.73
C ARG A 6 7.36 -31.14 -22.99
N SER A 7 7.39 -31.02 -21.66
CA SER A 7 8.30 -31.76 -20.79
C SER A 7 7.69 -33.13 -20.46
N LEU A 8 8.41 -34.20 -20.83
CA LEU A 8 8.15 -35.59 -20.49
C LEU A 8 8.71 -35.88 -19.09
N VAL A 9 7.87 -36.30 -18.14
CA VAL A 9 8.34 -36.95 -16.90
C VAL A 9 7.88 -38.39 -16.90
N ARG A 10 8.88 -39.27 -16.89
CA ARG A 10 8.84 -40.72 -16.97
C ARG A 10 8.40 -41.31 -15.62
N THR A 11 7.34 -42.11 -15.62
CA THR A 11 6.89 -42.87 -14.45
C THR A 11 7.73 -44.14 -14.26
N ARG A 12 8.21 -44.39 -13.05
CA ARG A 12 8.49 -45.74 -12.52
C ARG A 12 8.02 -45.80 -11.07
N GLY A 13 7.11 -46.72 -10.78
CA GLY A 13 6.65 -47.03 -9.43
C GLY A 13 7.63 -47.92 -8.67
N SER A 14 7.61 -47.81 -7.35
CA SER A 14 8.09 -48.80 -6.40
C SER A 14 7.32 -48.63 -5.08
N THR A 15 7.08 -49.77 -4.43
CA THR A 15 6.08 -50.09 -3.41
C THR A 15 6.45 -49.71 -1.97
N GLY A 16 5.43 -49.41 -1.16
CA GLY A 16 5.38 -49.75 0.28
C GLY A 16 5.70 -48.62 1.28
N GLY A 17 4.72 -48.28 2.14
CA GLY A 17 4.92 -47.49 3.36
C GLY A 17 3.77 -46.52 3.66
N SER A 18 2.77 -46.96 4.44
CA SER A 18 1.69 -46.11 4.94
C SER A 18 2.22 -45.13 6.01
N SER A 19 2.55 -43.92 5.58
CA SER A 19 2.72 -42.75 6.44
C SER A 19 1.86 -41.65 5.83
N SER A 20 0.76 -41.30 6.49
CA SER A 20 -0.13 -40.20 6.12
C SER A 20 0.57 -38.86 6.30
N ARG A 21 1.47 -38.52 5.37
CA ARG A 21 1.92 -37.14 5.17
C ARG A 21 0.77 -36.34 4.60
N THR A 22 0.13 -35.54 5.46
CA THR A 22 -0.71 -34.43 5.03
C THR A 22 0.06 -33.59 3.98
N PRO A 23 -0.55 -33.21 2.84
CA PRO A 23 0.12 -32.33 1.91
C PRO A 23 0.41 -31.01 2.62
N SER A 24 1.68 -30.68 2.79
CA SER A 24 2.11 -29.33 3.15
C SER A 24 1.50 -28.38 2.12
N LYS A 25 0.64 -27.47 2.57
CA LYS A 25 0.04 -26.43 1.74
C LYS A 25 1.19 -25.73 1.01
N SER A 26 1.30 -25.96 -0.30
CA SER A 26 2.15 -25.14 -1.16
C SER A 26 1.70 -23.71 -0.95
N SER A 27 2.54 -22.90 -0.32
CA SER A 27 2.34 -21.46 -0.22
C SER A 27 2.37 -20.94 -1.66
N SER A 28 1.20 -20.81 -2.26
CA SER A 28 1.06 -20.09 -3.52
C SER A 28 1.70 -18.73 -3.31
N LEU A 29 2.80 -18.45 -4.02
CA LEU A 29 3.36 -17.11 -4.10
C LEU A 29 2.23 -16.23 -4.65
N ALA A 30 1.56 -15.47 -3.78
CA ALA A 30 0.56 -14.52 -4.21
C ALA A 30 1.28 -13.48 -5.06
N ILE A 31 0.98 -13.46 -6.36
CA ILE A 31 1.53 -12.45 -7.26
C ILE A 31 0.97 -11.10 -6.79
N ARG A 32 1.85 -10.21 -6.33
CA ARG A 32 1.47 -8.86 -5.89
C ARG A 32 0.82 -8.13 -7.07
N LYS A 33 -0.35 -7.54 -6.85
CA LYS A 33 -1.03 -6.71 -7.86
C LYS A 33 -0.14 -5.51 -8.24
N PRO A 34 -0.24 -5.00 -9.49
CA PRO A 34 0.39 -3.74 -9.85
C PRO A 34 -0.13 -2.62 -8.94
N THR A 35 0.79 -1.74 -8.54
CA THR A 35 0.55 -0.68 -7.54
C THR A 35 0.75 0.68 -8.20
N SER A 36 -0.16 1.60 -7.93
CA SER A 36 -0.05 3.02 -8.27
C SER A 36 0.49 3.80 -7.07
N VAL A 37 1.14 4.94 -7.33
CA VAL A 37 1.71 5.81 -6.29
C VAL A 37 1.17 7.22 -6.45
N LEU A 38 0.81 7.84 -5.33
CA LEU A 38 0.36 9.22 -5.22
C LEU A 38 1.38 10.02 -4.40
N LEU A 39 1.64 11.25 -4.81
CA LEU A 39 2.55 12.15 -4.11
C LEU A 39 2.08 13.61 -4.24
N LEU A 40 1.97 14.29 -3.10
CA LEU A 40 1.70 15.72 -3.02
C LEU A 40 2.85 16.41 -2.30
N TRP A 41 3.40 17.45 -2.93
CA TRP A 41 4.46 18.27 -2.36
C TRP A 41 3.97 19.69 -2.13
N VAL A 42 3.95 20.11 -0.88
CA VAL A 42 3.59 21.48 -0.48
C VAL A 42 4.87 22.21 -0.12
N GLY A 43 5.15 23.34 -0.78
CA GLY A 43 6.33 24.19 -0.55
C GLY A 43 6.26 25.03 0.72
N VAL A 44 5.72 24.47 1.80
CA VAL A 44 5.58 25.08 3.13
C VAL A 44 5.89 24.01 4.16
N GLY A 45 6.71 24.34 5.14
CA GLY A 45 7.12 23.45 6.23
C GLY A 45 7.20 24.18 7.57
N SER A 46 7.91 23.62 8.54
CA SER A 46 7.97 24.16 9.91
C SER A 46 8.61 25.55 10.04
N PHE A 47 9.38 26.02 9.06
CA PHE A 47 9.89 27.40 9.04
C PHE A 47 8.80 28.44 8.81
N SER A 48 7.63 28.02 8.33
CA SER A 48 6.46 28.88 8.16
C SER A 48 5.48 28.79 9.34
N ASP A 49 5.87 28.12 10.43
CA ASP A 49 5.07 28.09 11.66
C ASP A 49 4.92 29.51 12.23
N PRO A 50 3.71 29.93 12.64
CA PRO A 50 3.50 31.24 13.24
C PRO A 50 4.32 31.43 14.51
N ASP A 51 4.70 32.68 14.78
CA ASP A 51 5.38 33.04 16.02
C ASP A 51 4.55 32.65 17.25
N GLY A 52 5.19 31.94 18.19
CA GLY A 52 4.52 31.42 19.39
C GLY A 52 3.77 30.10 19.19
N LEU A 53 3.65 29.58 17.97
CA LEU A 53 2.96 28.33 17.64
C LEU A 53 3.86 27.40 16.82
N LYS A 54 4.92 26.88 17.44
CA LYS A 54 5.82 25.92 16.80
C LYS A 54 5.16 24.55 16.66
N GLY A 55 5.38 23.90 15.53
CA GLY A 55 4.89 22.56 15.20
C GLY A 55 3.53 22.55 14.50
N VAL A 56 2.99 23.70 14.08
CA VAL A 56 1.68 23.77 13.43
C VAL A 56 1.69 23.07 12.07
N ALA A 57 2.74 23.23 11.27
CA ALA A 57 2.88 22.54 9.99
C ALA A 57 2.83 21.01 10.17
N HIS A 58 3.59 20.49 11.15
CA HIS A 58 3.59 19.06 11.47
C HIS A 58 2.24 18.62 12.05
N PHE A 59 1.62 19.43 12.91
CA PHE A 59 0.29 19.12 13.42
C PHE A 59 -0.76 19.04 12.30
N LEU A 60 -0.73 19.98 11.35
CA LEU A 60 -1.64 20.00 10.21
C LEU A 60 -1.45 18.77 9.30
N GLU A 61 -0.21 18.33 9.10
CA GLU A 61 0.11 17.10 8.39
C GLU A 61 -0.63 15.88 8.99
N HIS A 62 -0.62 15.72 10.32
CA HIS A 62 -1.40 14.66 10.98
C HIS A 62 -2.91 14.85 10.82
N MET A 63 -3.40 16.08 10.94
CA MET A 63 -4.84 16.38 10.87
C MET A 63 -5.43 16.12 9.48
N LEU A 64 -4.64 16.23 8.41
CA LEU A 64 -5.11 15.96 7.05
C LEU A 64 -5.45 14.48 6.82
N PHE A 65 -4.89 13.55 7.60
CA PHE A 65 -5.27 12.13 7.53
C PHE A 65 -6.53 11.80 8.34
N TYR A 66 -6.99 12.72 9.19
CA TYR A 66 -8.07 12.44 10.13
C TYR A 66 -9.43 12.40 9.43
N ALA A 67 -9.84 13.49 8.77
CA ALA A 67 -11.11 13.58 8.05
C ALA A 67 -11.14 14.79 7.10
N SER A 68 -12.06 14.77 6.14
CA SER A 68 -12.36 15.91 5.25
C SER A 68 -13.87 16.13 5.15
N GLU A 69 -14.29 17.24 4.53
CA GLU A 69 -15.72 17.54 4.35
C GLU A 69 -16.44 16.45 3.54
N LYS A 70 -15.80 15.95 2.48
CA LYS A 70 -16.34 14.89 1.63
C LYS A 70 -16.25 13.51 2.30
N TYR A 71 -15.24 13.29 3.15
CA TYR A 71 -15.00 12.05 3.88
C TYR A 71 -14.87 12.32 5.39
N PRO A 72 -15.99 12.51 6.10
CA PRO A 72 -15.98 12.95 7.50
C PRO A 72 -15.63 11.83 8.50
N LEU A 73 -15.55 10.58 8.03
CA LEU A 73 -15.21 9.45 8.89
C LEU A 73 -13.72 9.44 9.20
N GLU A 74 -13.40 9.32 10.48
CA GLU A 74 -12.05 9.23 10.99
C GLU A 74 -11.27 8.05 10.39
N ASP A 75 -10.03 8.33 9.99
CA ASP A 75 -9.11 7.39 9.36
C ASP A 75 -9.65 6.76 8.07
N SER A 76 -10.67 7.37 7.44
CA SER A 76 -11.30 6.81 6.23
C SER A 76 -10.30 6.62 5.10
N TYR A 77 -9.37 7.57 4.92
CA TYR A 77 -8.28 7.46 3.95
C TYR A 77 -7.36 6.27 4.25
N SER A 78 -6.82 6.21 5.46
CA SER A 78 -5.90 5.14 5.89
C SER A 78 -6.52 3.75 5.79
N LYS A 79 -7.81 3.62 6.14
CA LYS A 79 -8.58 2.38 5.98
C LYS A 79 -8.74 2.00 4.52
N TYR A 80 -9.13 2.95 3.67
CA TYR A 80 -9.30 2.72 2.24
C TYR A 80 -7.99 2.22 1.60
N ILE A 81 -6.88 2.92 1.86
CA ILE A 81 -5.56 2.55 1.34
C ILE A 81 -5.15 1.14 1.81
N ALA A 82 -5.34 0.81 3.08
CA ALA A 82 -5.01 -0.51 3.64
C ALA A 82 -5.87 -1.63 3.02
N GLU A 83 -7.17 -1.43 2.87
CA GLU A 83 -8.09 -2.37 2.22
C GLU A 83 -7.72 -2.62 0.75
N HIS A 84 -7.13 -1.63 0.09
CA HIS A 84 -6.66 -1.71 -1.29
C HIS A 84 -5.17 -2.06 -1.39
N GLY A 85 -4.61 -2.71 -0.35
CA GLY A 85 -3.27 -3.30 -0.37
C GLY A 85 -2.12 -2.29 -0.40
N GLY A 86 -2.42 -1.06 -0.01
CA GLY A 86 -1.53 0.09 -0.03
C GLY A 86 -1.05 0.53 1.35
N ARG A 87 -0.25 1.59 1.37
CA ARG A 87 0.16 2.30 2.59
C ARG A 87 0.22 3.81 2.35
N THR A 88 0.06 4.57 3.41
CA THR A 88 0.20 6.04 3.39
C THR A 88 1.21 6.49 4.44
N ASN A 89 1.89 7.59 4.16
CA ASN A 89 2.70 8.32 5.12
C ASN A 89 2.84 9.79 4.70
N ALA A 90 3.35 10.61 5.60
CA ALA A 90 3.76 11.97 5.31
C ALA A 90 4.96 12.36 6.17
N PHE A 91 5.57 13.49 5.81
CA PHE A 91 6.52 14.15 6.67
C PHE A 91 6.54 15.65 6.45
N THR A 92 6.80 16.37 7.53
CA THR A 92 7.01 17.82 7.52
C THR A 92 8.49 18.13 7.71
N ALA A 93 9.11 18.70 6.68
CA ALA A 93 10.46 19.25 6.73
C ALA A 93 10.42 20.76 7.06
N SER A 94 11.60 21.40 7.06
CA SER A 94 11.71 22.83 7.34
C SER A 94 10.96 23.70 6.33
N GLU A 95 11.07 23.39 5.04
CA GLU A 95 10.54 24.24 3.95
C GLU A 95 9.42 23.56 3.16
N SER A 96 9.10 22.32 3.48
CA SER A 96 8.15 21.53 2.70
C SER A 96 7.41 20.50 3.55
N THR A 97 6.20 20.17 3.12
CA THR A 97 5.41 19.06 3.65
C THR A 97 5.06 18.12 2.52
N ASN A 98 5.30 16.82 2.70
CA ASN A 98 5.08 15.81 1.69
C ASN A 98 4.09 14.76 2.18
N PHE A 99 3.14 14.42 1.32
CA PHE A 99 2.20 13.32 1.51
C PHE A 99 2.43 12.30 0.40
N HIS A 100 2.49 11.03 0.76
CA HIS A 100 2.66 9.98 -0.24
C HIS A 100 1.92 8.71 0.13
N SER A 101 1.38 8.03 -0.88
CA SER A 101 0.65 6.79 -0.68
C SER A 101 0.85 5.85 -1.86
N ASP A 102 0.82 4.55 -1.59
CA ASP A 102 0.74 3.52 -2.61
C ASP A 102 -0.59 2.77 -2.48
N VAL A 103 -1.17 2.33 -3.59
CA VAL A 103 -2.45 1.62 -3.64
C VAL A 103 -2.49 0.66 -4.82
N ASN A 104 -3.21 -0.46 -4.73
CA ASN A 104 -3.43 -1.31 -5.90
C ASN A 104 -4.12 -0.52 -7.02
N ILE A 105 -3.79 -0.83 -8.28
CA ILE A 105 -4.27 -0.09 -9.45
C ILE A 105 -5.81 0.05 -9.50
N ASP A 106 -6.53 -0.96 -9.03
CA ASP A 106 -8.00 -0.99 -9.01
C ASP A 106 -8.61 0.08 -8.08
N GLY A 107 -7.87 0.55 -7.08
CA GLY A 107 -8.31 1.54 -6.09
C GLY A 107 -7.72 2.94 -6.29
N PHE A 108 -7.05 3.18 -7.43
CA PHE A 108 -6.30 4.43 -7.64
C PHE A 108 -7.18 5.68 -7.70
N GLU A 109 -8.27 5.67 -8.48
CA GLU A 109 -9.13 6.86 -8.67
C GLU A 109 -9.77 7.31 -7.36
N GLU A 110 -10.26 6.37 -6.58
CA GLU A 110 -10.95 6.61 -5.31
C GLU A 110 -9.96 6.96 -4.18
N ALA A 111 -8.69 6.52 -4.30
CA ALA A 111 -7.59 7.00 -3.45
C ALA A 111 -7.14 8.42 -3.81
N LEU A 112 -7.20 8.82 -5.08
CA LEU A 112 -6.85 10.17 -5.54
C LEU A 112 -7.92 11.20 -5.15
N ASP A 113 -9.18 10.79 -5.09
CA ASP A 113 -10.34 11.64 -4.77
C ASP A 113 -10.49 11.93 -3.26
N ARG A 114 -9.90 11.10 -2.39
CA ARG A 114 -9.89 11.30 -0.94
C ARG A 114 -8.77 12.22 -0.50
#